data_AF-A0A7S2VYR4-F1
#
_entry.id   AF-A0A7S2VYR4-F1
#
_cell.length_a   1.000
_cell.length_b   1.000
_cell.length_c   1.000
_cell.angle_alpha   90.00
_cell.angle_beta   90.00
_cell.angle_gamma   90.00
#
_symmetry.space_group_name_H-M   'P 1'
#
loop_
_entity.id
_entity.type
_entity.pdbx_description
1 polymer ?
#
loop_
_entity_poly.entity_id
_entity_poly.type
_entity_poly.pdbx_seq_one_letter_code
_entity_poly.pdbx_strand_id
1 'polypeptide(L)'
;AFNGIQWDPMDKLNLSGYEKSILRSGEDNPLDYVLANREDAELYVKSLFKVLLESSGPSGGPSPKVSLITQRLDAADALQLLYLDQFGVITHYAISKLYEIIVCLRGKKKGSEVSVINLFYNEVNNTLFDEWRVLLRILHLGGSGDSYAQRGAATVLAYILLAGCPSQRDRQSSRKIEFVAIEEPLQALISWIASQLQSSLSSSLVLVTPTLIAISTCPESRLIFATSGGIGYLARHLRNKTNKSIENKAKKNKPTVQQLYELCFCLWTLTYECNNDPVIRSAFHRDGAINSLVGLLYSAPREKVVRVALAALYNLAICEANSYPDSQGKKVIDGNIFLNEMMGCHMMKAIELLRNRQWSDPDIIQDLEIIHKLLKENYKEMSRWEIYQAEVESGNLEWSILHSELFFRANVKQFEGKANDFRLLKLLLMLASSDDEDVAA
;
A
#
# COMPACT_ATOMS: atom_id res chain seq x y z
N ALA A 1 4.04 10.37 23.06
CA ALA A 1 5.38 10.95 22.91
C ALA A 1 6.08 10.89 24.27
N PHE A 2 7.41 10.93 24.28
CA PHE A 2 8.15 11.29 25.49
C PHE A 2 7.73 12.71 25.89
N ASN A 3 7.34 12.92 27.15
CA ASN A 3 6.97 14.22 27.67
C ASN A 3 7.98 14.67 28.73
N GLY A 4 8.21 15.97 28.87
CA GLY A 4 9.13 16.59 29.83
C GLY A 4 10.60 16.46 29.44
N ILE A 5 10.93 16.48 28.15
CA ILE A 5 12.33 16.37 27.70
C ILE A 5 13.13 17.59 28.16
N GLN A 6 14.14 17.36 28.98
CA GLN A 6 15.08 18.40 29.40
C GLN A 6 16.14 18.59 28.31
N TRP A 7 16.04 19.66 27.53
CA TRP A 7 16.95 19.95 26.42
C TRP A 7 18.29 20.57 26.83
N ASP A 8 18.40 21.14 28.03
CA ASP A 8 19.63 21.80 28.50
C ASP A 8 20.80 20.84 28.70
N PRO A 9 20.63 19.66 29.35
CA PRO A 9 21.73 18.72 29.60
C PRO A 9 22.25 17.99 28.35
N MET A 10 21.70 18.28 27.16
CA MET A 10 22.00 17.56 25.94
C MET A 10 23.15 18.22 25.16
N ASP A 11 24.39 18.06 25.63
CA ASP A 11 25.58 18.69 25.02
C ASP A 11 25.90 18.18 23.61
N LYS A 12 25.39 17.00 23.25
CA LYS A 12 25.62 16.36 21.93
C LYS A 12 24.70 16.88 20.83
N LEU A 13 23.69 17.68 21.16
CA LEU A 13 22.77 18.27 20.19
C LEU A 13 23.14 19.72 19.93
N ASN A 14 23.44 20.06 18.68
CA ASN A 14 23.77 21.43 18.31
C ASN A 14 22.50 22.30 18.17
N LEU A 15 21.80 22.52 19.28
CA LEU A 15 20.61 23.36 19.39
C LEU A 15 20.94 24.66 20.13
N SER A 16 20.54 25.79 19.53
CA SER A 16 20.62 27.10 20.17
C SER A 16 19.65 27.20 21.35
N GLY A 17 19.92 28.10 22.30
CA GLY A 17 19.02 28.34 23.43
C GLY A 17 17.61 28.75 22.99
N TYR A 18 17.50 29.45 21.85
CA TYR A 18 16.21 29.83 21.25
C TYR A 18 15.42 28.62 20.75
N GLU A 19 16.06 27.71 20.00
CA GLU A 19 15.42 26.47 19.53
C GLU A 19 14.98 25.57 20.70
N LYS A 20 15.81 25.47 21.75
CA LYS A 20 15.43 24.77 22.99
C LYS A 20 14.19 25.38 23.65
N SER A 21 14.09 26.72 23.66
CA SER A 21 12.92 27.43 24.19
C SER A 21 11.65 27.17 23.35
N ILE A 22 11.78 27.15 22.02
CA ILE A 22 10.66 26.82 21.12
C ILE A 22 10.17 25.38 21.36
N LEU A 23 11.09 24.41 21.48
CA LEU A 23 10.73 23.02 21.73
C LEU A 23 9.98 22.83 23.05
N ARG A 24 10.36 23.55 24.12
CA ARG A 24 9.65 23.58 25.41
C ARG A 24 8.28 24.21 25.28
N SER A 25 8.21 25.38 24.66
CA SER A 25 6.93 26.08 24.44
C SER A 25 5.94 25.21 23.66
N GLY A 26 6.41 24.49 22.64
CA GLY A 26 5.56 23.56 21.88
C GLY A 26 5.10 22.32 22.66
N GLU A 27 5.75 22.01 23.77
CA GLU A 27 5.39 20.93 24.67
C GLU A 27 4.42 21.38 25.78
N ASP A 28 4.62 22.59 26.31
CA ASP A 28 3.80 23.17 27.38
C ASP A 28 2.42 23.63 26.90
N ASN A 29 2.26 23.86 25.60
CA ASN A 29 1.03 24.40 25.01
C ASN A 29 0.26 23.36 24.18
N PRO A 30 -1.09 23.45 24.13
CA PRO A 30 -1.89 22.65 23.20
C PRO A 30 -1.45 22.85 21.75
N LEU A 31 -1.44 21.78 20.95
CA LEU A 31 -0.94 21.83 19.58
C LEU A 31 -1.68 22.86 18.70
N ASP A 32 -2.99 23.03 18.90
CA ASP A 32 -3.78 24.03 18.15
C ASP A 32 -3.33 25.47 18.44
N TYR A 33 -2.83 25.73 19.65
CA TYR A 33 -2.25 27.02 20.03
C TYR A 33 -0.89 27.23 19.35
N VAL A 34 -0.02 26.21 19.40
CA VAL A 34 1.30 26.24 18.74
C VAL A 34 1.15 26.43 17.23
N LEU A 35 0.10 25.86 16.64
CA LEU A 35 -0.22 25.96 15.21
C LEU A 35 -1.22 27.09 14.91
N ALA A 36 -1.42 28.06 15.80
CA ALA A 36 -2.34 29.17 15.57
C ALA A 36 -1.77 30.20 14.60
N ASN A 37 -0.48 30.53 14.76
CA ASN A 37 0.26 31.46 13.91
C ASN A 37 1.23 30.69 13.00
N ARG A 38 1.39 31.16 11.77
CA ARG A 38 2.29 30.55 10.78
C ARG A 38 3.77 30.63 11.16
N GLU A 39 4.25 31.78 11.63
CA GLU A 39 5.67 31.99 11.96
C GLU A 39 6.09 31.07 13.11
N ASP A 40 5.29 31.02 14.18
CA ASP A 40 5.52 30.15 15.33
C ASP A 40 5.49 28.67 14.93
N ALA A 41 4.52 28.28 14.09
CA ALA A 41 4.42 26.93 13.57
C ALA A 41 5.64 26.55 12.71
N GLU A 42 6.12 27.45 11.86
CA GLU A 42 7.31 27.24 11.02
C GLU A 42 8.57 27.08 11.87
N LEU A 43 8.76 27.94 12.88
CA LEU A 43 9.88 27.84 13.82
C LEU A 43 9.85 26.54 14.62
N TYR A 44 8.67 26.09 15.06
CA TYR A 44 8.51 24.82 15.76
C TYR A 44 8.85 23.63 14.86
N VAL A 45 8.31 23.60 13.63
CA VAL A 45 8.63 22.56 12.64
C VAL A 45 10.12 22.54 12.34
N LYS A 46 10.75 23.67 12.03
CA LYS A 46 12.20 23.75 11.76
C LYS A 46 13.04 23.26 12.94
N SER A 47 12.66 23.60 14.17
CA SER A 47 13.33 23.11 15.38
C SER A 47 13.25 21.58 15.49
N LEU A 48 12.09 20.97 15.18
CA LEU A 48 11.93 19.52 15.16
C LEU A 48 12.77 18.84 14.05
N PHE A 49 12.84 19.43 12.85
CA PHE A 49 13.70 18.92 11.78
C PHE A 49 15.18 19.02 12.13
N LYS A 50 15.59 20.07 12.83
CA LYS A 50 16.96 20.21 13.33
C LYS A 50 17.29 19.13 14.36
N VAL A 51 16.37 18.84 15.29
CA VAL A 51 16.53 17.69 16.21
C VAL A 51 16.77 16.40 15.43
N LEU A 52 15.98 16.14 14.39
CA LEU A 52 16.17 14.96 13.54
C LEU A 52 17.49 14.97 12.79
N LEU A 53 17.93 16.12 12.29
CA LEU A 53 19.18 16.24 11.55
C LEU A 53 20.38 15.87 12.42
N GLU A 54 20.39 16.37 13.66
CA GLU A 54 21.43 16.09 14.64
C GLU A 54 21.35 14.66 15.18
N SER A 55 20.15 14.09 15.31
CA SER A 55 19.93 12.73 15.84
C SER A 55 20.05 11.59 14.82
N SER A 56 20.15 11.90 13.53
CA SER A 56 20.25 10.93 12.43
C SER A 56 21.53 11.09 11.58
N GLY A 57 22.53 11.77 12.13
CA GLY A 57 23.81 12.02 11.49
C GLY A 57 24.79 10.84 11.50
N PRO A 58 25.94 10.96 10.82
CA PRO A 58 26.96 9.90 10.72
C PRO A 58 27.56 9.45 12.07
N SER A 59 27.50 10.32 13.08
CA SER A 59 28.02 10.11 14.44
C SER A 59 27.04 9.39 15.38
N GLY A 60 25.83 9.08 14.92
CA GLY A 60 24.80 8.38 15.68
C GLY A 60 23.49 8.37 14.92
N GLY A 61 23.20 7.28 14.21
CA GLY A 61 21.85 7.04 13.70
C GLY A 61 20.86 6.81 14.86
N PRO A 62 19.55 6.81 14.60
CA PRO A 62 18.58 6.44 15.62
C PRO A 62 18.91 5.03 16.09
N SER A 63 19.25 4.91 17.37
CA SER A 63 19.56 3.59 17.92
C SER A 63 18.26 2.81 18.02
N PRO A 64 18.24 1.53 17.61
CA PRO A 64 17.02 0.75 17.61
C PRO A 64 16.57 0.36 19.03
N LYS A 65 17.36 0.62 20.08
CA LYS A 65 17.11 0.12 21.44
C LYS A 65 15.73 0.53 21.97
N VAL A 66 15.36 1.81 21.82
CA VAL A 66 14.05 2.30 22.27
C VAL A 66 12.92 1.66 21.46
N SER A 67 13.12 1.42 20.16
CA SER A 67 12.12 0.79 19.29
C SER A 67 11.84 -0.68 19.63
N LEU A 68 12.77 -1.36 20.33
CA LEU A 68 12.59 -2.74 20.78
C LEU A 68 11.72 -2.85 22.04
N ILE A 69 11.43 -1.73 22.70
CA ILE A 69 10.60 -1.70 23.90
C ILE A 69 9.13 -1.84 23.49
N THR A 70 8.55 -2.98 23.82
CA THR A 70 7.16 -3.33 23.48
C THR A 70 6.18 -3.06 24.62
N GLN A 71 6.70 -2.85 25.85
CA GLN A 71 5.90 -2.61 27.04
C GLN A 71 5.59 -1.11 27.19
N ARG A 72 4.42 -0.79 27.73
CA ARG A 72 4.07 0.58 28.09
C ARG A 72 4.82 0.96 29.37
N LEU A 73 5.69 1.94 29.27
CA LEU A 73 6.41 2.51 30.40
C LEU A 73 5.62 3.68 30.99
N ASP A 74 5.83 3.96 32.28
CA ASP A 74 5.39 5.22 32.87
C ASP A 74 6.30 6.38 32.41
N ALA A 75 5.93 7.62 32.76
CA ALA A 75 6.68 8.79 32.31
C ALA A 75 8.09 8.86 32.89
N ALA A 76 8.31 8.36 34.12
CA ALA A 76 9.60 8.42 34.79
C ALA A 76 10.58 7.41 34.17
N ASP A 77 10.12 6.18 33.96
CA ASP A 77 10.88 5.11 33.32
C ASP A 77 11.18 5.43 31.84
N ALA A 78 10.22 6.03 31.14
CA ALA A 78 10.42 6.51 29.78
C ALA A 78 11.52 7.58 29.73
N LEU A 79 11.55 8.53 30.68
CA LEU A 79 12.59 9.56 30.74
C LEU A 79 13.97 8.97 31.08
N GLN A 80 14.05 7.87 31.83
CA GLN A 80 15.33 7.20 32.08
C GLN A 80 15.98 6.66 30.78
N LEU A 81 15.19 6.34 29.77
CA LEU A 81 15.71 5.91 28.46
C LEU A 81 16.54 7.00 27.78
N LEU A 82 16.36 8.27 28.14
CA LEU A 82 17.15 9.37 27.60
C LEU A 82 18.64 9.22 27.96
N TYR A 83 18.96 8.62 29.11
CA TYR A 83 20.34 8.34 29.50
C TYR A 83 20.93 7.10 28.81
N LEU A 84 20.08 6.16 28.39
CA LEU A 84 20.50 4.89 27.77
C LEU A 84 20.59 4.97 26.25
N ASP A 85 19.69 5.74 25.64
CA ASP A 85 19.55 5.92 24.20
C ASP A 85 18.98 7.30 23.87
N GLN A 86 19.78 8.33 24.18
CA GLN A 86 19.41 9.73 23.95
C GLN A 86 18.94 9.98 22.51
N PHE A 87 19.68 9.49 21.51
CA PHE A 87 19.37 9.72 20.09
C PHE A 87 18.11 8.97 19.62
N GLY A 88 17.87 7.75 20.11
CA GLY A 88 16.62 7.04 19.87
C GLY A 88 15.41 7.79 20.42
N VAL A 89 15.48 8.21 21.70
CA VAL A 89 14.40 8.94 22.39
C VAL A 89 14.04 10.24 21.67
N ILE A 90 15.02 11.09 21.36
CA ILE A 90 14.74 12.38 20.71
C ILE A 90 14.25 12.20 19.26
N THR A 91 14.70 11.15 18.56
CA THR A 91 14.20 10.84 17.21
C THR A 91 12.73 10.43 17.28
N HIS A 92 12.37 9.55 18.23
CA HIS A 92 10.98 9.16 18.47
C HIS A 92 10.11 10.36 18.83
N TYR A 93 10.61 11.23 19.71
CA TYR A 93 9.92 12.47 20.08
C TYR A 93 9.65 13.35 18.86
N ALA A 94 10.68 13.69 18.09
CA ALA A 94 10.55 14.60 16.97
C ALA A 94 9.63 14.02 15.87
N ILE A 95 9.73 12.72 15.58
CA ILE A 95 8.82 12.04 14.63
C ILE A 95 7.38 12.00 15.16
N SER A 96 7.19 11.74 16.45
CA SER A 96 5.85 11.79 17.08
C SER A 96 5.22 13.16 16.91
N LYS A 97 5.99 14.23 17.21
CA LYS A 97 5.51 15.61 17.12
C LYS A 97 5.23 16.04 15.69
N LEU A 98 6.10 15.68 14.74
CA LEU A 98 5.85 15.92 13.32
C LEU A 98 4.59 15.19 12.84
N TYR A 99 4.37 13.95 13.28
CA TYR A 99 3.15 13.21 12.97
C TYR A 99 1.90 13.87 13.57
N GLU A 100 1.94 14.28 14.84
CA GLU A 100 0.85 15.03 15.50
C GLU A 100 0.53 16.33 14.74
N ILE A 101 1.55 17.09 14.33
CA ILE A 101 1.41 18.30 13.52
C ILE A 101 0.70 17.97 12.20
N ILE A 102 1.18 16.97 11.46
CA ILE A 102 0.57 16.59 10.17
C ILE A 102 -0.90 16.18 10.35
N VAL A 103 -1.22 15.39 11.38
CA VAL A 103 -2.61 14.99 11.67
C VAL A 103 -3.48 16.21 11.97
N CYS A 104 -3.01 17.14 12.81
CA CYS A 104 -3.71 18.39 13.10
C CYS A 104 -3.96 19.22 11.83
N LEU A 105 -2.92 19.43 11.01
CA LEU A 105 -3.02 20.21 9.77
C LEU A 105 -4.00 19.60 8.77
N ARG A 106 -4.08 18.27 8.69
CA ARG A 106 -5.05 17.58 7.83
C ARG A 106 -6.50 17.71 8.32
N GLY A 107 -6.70 17.95 9.61
CA GLY A 107 -8.01 18.25 10.20
C GLY A 107 -8.45 19.70 10.02
N LYS A 108 -7.54 20.62 9.67
CA LYS A 108 -7.87 22.04 9.46
C LYS A 108 -8.69 22.25 8.19
N LYS A 109 -9.48 23.33 8.19
CA LYS A 109 -10.26 23.74 7.01
C LYS A 109 -9.34 24.09 5.85
N LYS A 110 -9.76 23.76 4.63
CA LYS A 110 -9.07 24.20 3.41
C LYS A 110 -8.95 25.72 3.39
N GLY A 111 -7.81 26.24 2.93
CA GLY A 111 -7.49 27.66 2.95
C GLY A 111 -7.01 28.22 4.30
N SER A 112 -6.81 27.38 5.32
CA SER A 112 -6.18 27.83 6.58
C SER A 112 -4.77 28.38 6.32
N GLU A 113 -4.44 29.48 7.00
CA GLU A 113 -3.12 30.12 6.91
C GLU A 113 -1.98 29.15 7.27
N VAL A 114 -2.19 28.36 8.33
CA VAL A 114 -1.28 27.29 8.73
C VAL A 114 -1.72 25.98 8.06
N SER A 115 -0.98 25.56 7.05
CA SER A 115 -1.24 24.36 6.24
C SER A 115 0.06 23.61 5.93
N VAL A 116 -0.03 22.35 5.50
CA VAL A 116 1.14 21.57 5.08
C VAL A 116 1.91 22.28 3.98
N ILE A 117 1.22 22.90 3.01
CA ILE A 117 1.88 23.65 1.95
C ILE A 117 2.66 24.85 2.49
N ASN A 118 2.08 25.61 3.42
CA ASN A 118 2.69 26.82 3.93
C ASN A 118 3.87 26.58 4.88
N LEU A 119 3.92 25.40 5.52
CA LEU A 119 4.99 25.06 6.47
C LEU A 119 6.14 24.26 5.84
N PHE A 120 5.89 23.48 4.79
CA PHE A 120 6.87 22.54 4.23
C PHE A 120 7.33 22.91 2.81
N TYR A 121 6.79 23.96 2.21
CA TYR A 121 7.22 24.43 0.89
C TYR A 121 7.72 25.87 0.97
N ASN A 122 8.81 26.16 0.26
CA ASN A 122 9.43 27.48 0.17
C ASN A 122 8.55 28.47 -0.61
N GLU A 123 8.26 29.63 -0.05
CA GLU A 123 7.34 30.61 -0.65
C GLU A 123 7.82 31.14 -2.00
N VAL A 124 9.13 31.34 -2.13
CA VAL A 124 9.74 32.03 -3.27
C VAL A 124 9.68 31.18 -4.54
N ASN A 125 9.97 29.88 -4.43
CA ASN A 125 10.12 28.98 -5.57
C ASN A 125 9.13 27.80 -5.57
N ASN A 126 8.24 27.70 -4.57
CA ASN A 126 7.28 26.61 -4.41
C ASN A 126 7.89 25.20 -4.40
N THR A 127 9.17 25.09 -4.05
CA THR A 127 9.84 23.79 -3.89
C THR A 127 9.73 23.30 -2.44
N LEU A 128 9.92 22.00 -2.26
CA LEU A 128 10.00 21.38 -0.94
C LEU A 128 11.22 21.93 -0.17
N PHE A 129 11.03 22.29 1.11
CA PHE A 129 12.08 22.79 1.99
C PHE A 129 13.18 21.74 2.26
N ASP A 130 14.46 22.10 2.20
CA ASP A 130 15.54 21.11 2.02
C ASP A 130 15.68 20.07 3.14
N GLU A 131 15.26 20.40 4.36
CA GLU A 131 15.35 19.56 5.55
C GLU A 131 14.48 18.29 5.46
N TRP A 132 13.52 18.22 4.53
CA TRP A 132 12.72 17.02 4.26
C TRP A 132 13.59 15.76 4.07
N ARG A 133 14.80 15.93 3.51
CA ARG A 133 15.75 14.85 3.21
C ARG A 133 16.17 14.04 4.45
N VAL A 134 16.05 14.61 5.64
CA VAL A 134 16.31 13.88 6.89
C VAL A 134 15.33 12.72 7.09
N LEU A 135 14.06 12.88 6.68
CA LEU A 135 13.06 11.84 6.77
C LEU A 135 13.43 10.68 5.85
N LEU A 136 13.83 10.98 4.61
CA LEU A 136 14.29 9.97 3.65
C LEU A 136 15.55 9.26 4.16
N ARG A 137 16.50 10.00 4.77
CA ARG A 137 17.69 9.42 5.39
C ARG A 137 17.30 8.39 6.44
N ILE A 138 16.38 8.71 7.36
CA ILE A 138 15.88 7.80 8.41
C ILE A 138 15.35 6.49 7.81
N LEU A 139 14.71 6.53 6.63
CA LEU A 139 14.23 5.33 5.94
C LEU A 139 15.37 4.39 5.51
N HIS A 140 16.51 4.95 5.09
CA HIS A 140 17.64 4.23 4.51
C HIS A 140 18.81 3.98 5.46
N LEU A 141 18.70 4.36 6.75
CA LEU A 141 19.71 4.02 7.75
C LEU A 141 19.74 2.49 7.97
N GLY A 142 20.63 1.86 7.19
CA GLY A 142 21.08 0.45 7.16
C GLY A 142 20.34 -0.60 7.99
N GLY A 143 19.63 -1.51 7.32
CA GLY A 143 19.66 -2.95 7.60
C GLY A 143 19.30 -3.46 9.01
N SER A 144 18.71 -2.65 9.88
CA SER A 144 18.04 -3.00 11.15
C SER A 144 17.47 -1.73 11.81
N GLY A 145 16.98 -0.81 10.96
CA GLY A 145 16.59 0.52 11.38
C GLY A 145 15.48 0.50 12.44
N ASP A 146 15.42 1.58 13.19
CA ASP A 146 14.36 1.85 14.15
C ASP A 146 12.99 1.85 13.45
N SER A 147 12.25 0.75 13.59
CA SER A 147 10.98 0.55 12.88
C SER A 147 9.92 1.59 13.23
N TYR A 148 9.96 2.15 14.45
CA TYR A 148 9.06 3.22 14.86
C TYR A 148 9.39 4.50 14.10
N ALA A 149 10.68 4.87 14.09
CA ALA A 149 11.16 6.06 13.39
C ALA A 149 10.92 5.95 11.88
N GLN A 150 11.26 4.82 11.27
CA GLN A 150 11.04 4.59 9.84
C GLN A 150 9.56 4.70 9.45
N ARG A 151 8.66 4.05 10.22
CA ARG A 151 7.21 4.13 9.98
C ARG A 151 6.69 5.57 10.05
N GLY A 152 7.07 6.28 11.11
CA GLY A 152 6.62 7.66 11.32
C GLY A 152 7.20 8.63 10.29
N ALA A 153 8.50 8.53 10.01
CA ALA A 153 9.17 9.35 9.00
C ALA A 153 8.57 9.13 7.61
N ALA A 154 8.30 7.88 7.22
CA ALA A 154 7.68 7.56 5.94
C ALA A 154 6.27 8.15 5.84
N THR A 155 5.48 8.04 6.91
CA THR A 155 4.11 8.55 6.95
C THR A 155 4.06 10.09 6.91
N VAL A 156 4.93 10.75 7.69
CA VAL A 156 5.08 12.21 7.67
C VAL A 156 5.51 12.67 6.27
N LEU A 157 6.54 12.03 5.69
CA LEU A 157 7.03 12.35 4.36
C LEU A 157 5.93 12.16 3.31
N ALA A 158 5.15 11.07 3.37
CA ALA A 158 4.02 10.86 2.47
C ALA A 158 3.04 12.04 2.52
N TYR A 159 2.57 12.44 3.70
CA TYR A 159 1.60 13.53 3.77
C TYR A 159 2.16 14.89 3.34
N ILE A 160 3.44 15.15 3.58
CA ILE A 160 4.11 16.35 3.06
C ILE A 160 4.06 16.33 1.52
N LEU A 161 4.50 15.25 0.89
CA LEU A 161 4.56 15.12 -0.57
C LEU A 161 3.17 15.13 -1.23
N LEU A 162 2.21 14.43 -0.63
CA LEU A 162 0.84 14.36 -1.13
C LEU A 162 0.16 15.72 -1.12
N ALA A 163 0.47 16.60 -0.16
CA ALA A 163 -0.09 17.94 -0.13
C ALA A 163 0.30 18.75 -1.38
N GLY A 164 1.48 18.50 -1.97
CA GLY A 164 1.92 19.12 -3.22
C GLY A 164 1.34 18.52 -4.50
N CYS A 165 0.62 17.38 -4.42
CA CYS A 165 0.08 16.71 -5.59
C CYS A 165 -1.07 17.51 -6.24
N PRO A 166 -1.13 17.59 -7.59
CA PRO A 166 -2.19 18.30 -8.31
C PRO A 166 -3.62 17.94 -7.88
N SER A 167 -3.91 16.66 -7.64
CA SER A 167 -5.21 16.17 -7.22
C SER A 167 -5.64 16.62 -5.80
N GLN A 168 -4.67 16.99 -4.95
CA GLN A 168 -4.92 17.47 -3.59
C GLN A 168 -5.05 18.99 -3.50
N ARG A 169 -4.79 19.71 -4.60
CA ARG A 169 -4.85 21.17 -4.62
C ARG A 169 -6.25 21.67 -4.32
N ASP A 170 -6.32 22.68 -3.46
CA ASP A 170 -7.55 23.45 -3.29
C ASP A 170 -7.74 24.37 -4.50
N ARG A 171 -8.95 24.38 -5.08
CA ARG A 171 -9.30 25.22 -6.24
C ARG A 171 -9.17 26.71 -5.92
N GLN A 172 -9.24 27.07 -4.65
CA GLN A 172 -9.14 28.45 -4.16
C GLN A 172 -7.71 28.87 -3.78
N SER A 173 -6.74 27.93 -3.77
CA SER A 173 -5.36 28.26 -3.40
C SER A 173 -4.63 28.96 -4.55
N SER A 174 -4.07 30.13 -4.26
CA SER A 174 -3.24 30.88 -5.21
C SER A 174 -1.87 30.23 -5.45
N ARG A 175 -1.41 29.40 -4.51
CA ARG A 175 -0.08 28.79 -4.53
C ARG A 175 -0.07 27.47 -5.30
N LYS A 176 0.65 27.44 -6.41
CA LYS A 176 0.76 26.26 -7.30
C LYS A 176 2.14 25.64 -7.15
N ILE A 177 2.19 24.44 -6.58
CA ILE A 177 3.40 23.62 -6.52
C ILE A 177 3.49 22.80 -7.78
N GLU A 178 4.56 22.93 -8.54
CA GLU A 178 4.76 22.10 -9.73
C GLU A 178 5.02 20.65 -9.32
N PHE A 179 4.32 19.70 -9.96
CA PHE A 179 4.44 18.28 -9.63
C PHE A 179 5.86 17.75 -9.82
N VAL A 180 6.59 18.29 -10.80
CA VAL A 180 8.00 17.96 -11.09
C VAL A 180 8.89 18.11 -9.85
N ALA A 181 8.59 19.08 -8.97
CA ALA A 181 9.39 19.32 -7.76
C ALA A 181 9.19 18.25 -6.67
N ILE A 182 8.12 17.45 -6.75
CA ILE A 182 7.79 16.41 -5.75
C ILE A 182 7.87 14.98 -6.32
N GLU A 183 7.96 14.84 -7.64
CA GLU A 183 7.97 13.55 -8.33
C GLU A 183 9.15 12.67 -7.90
N GLU A 184 10.38 13.20 -7.93
CA GLU A 184 11.58 12.46 -7.51
C GLU A 184 11.53 12.06 -6.01
N PRO A 185 11.22 12.97 -5.06
CA PRO A 185 11.02 12.59 -3.66
C PRO A 185 9.94 11.52 -3.45
N LEU A 186 8.83 11.61 -4.18
CA LEU A 186 7.73 10.66 -4.10
C LEU A 186 8.12 9.28 -4.66
N GLN A 187 8.87 9.26 -5.77
CA GLN A 187 9.43 8.04 -6.33
C GLN A 187 10.44 7.39 -5.38
N ALA A 188 11.28 8.16 -4.69
CA ALA A 188 12.21 7.65 -3.70
C ALA A 188 11.47 6.99 -2.51
N LEU A 189 10.43 7.64 -1.98
CA LEU A 189 9.59 7.07 -0.94
C LEU A 189 8.90 5.77 -1.39
N ILE A 190 8.31 5.77 -2.59
CA ILE A 190 7.63 4.59 -3.15
C ILE A 190 8.62 3.45 -3.41
N SER A 191 9.82 3.76 -3.89
CA SER A 191 10.88 2.76 -4.08
C SER A 191 11.28 2.12 -2.75
N TRP A 192 11.36 2.91 -1.67
CA TRP A 192 11.58 2.36 -0.33
C TRP A 192 10.42 1.46 0.10
N ILE A 193 9.16 1.87 -0.08
CA ILE A 193 7.98 1.03 0.24
C ILE A 193 8.03 -0.29 -0.54
N ALA A 194 8.29 -0.23 -1.85
CA ALA A 194 8.41 -1.42 -2.70
C ALA A 194 9.53 -2.36 -2.20
N SER A 195 10.68 -1.82 -1.81
CA SER A 195 11.79 -2.62 -1.24
C SER A 195 11.38 -3.36 0.04
N GLN A 196 10.55 -2.76 0.90
CA GLN A 196 10.05 -3.43 2.10
C GLN A 196 9.01 -4.51 1.76
N LEU A 197 8.18 -4.28 0.73
CA LEU A 197 7.17 -5.24 0.29
C LEU A 197 7.75 -6.47 -0.44
N GLN A 198 9.01 -6.41 -0.89
CA GLN A 198 9.73 -7.56 -1.42
C GLN A 198 9.90 -8.67 -0.37
N SER A 199 10.05 -8.29 0.90
CA SER A 199 10.10 -9.21 2.04
C SER A 199 8.71 -9.82 2.31
N SER A 200 8.67 -11.10 2.69
CA SER A 200 7.46 -11.78 3.16
C SER A 200 7.26 -11.69 4.69
N LEU A 201 8.10 -10.92 5.39
CA LEU A 201 8.02 -10.74 6.83
C LEU A 201 6.83 -9.86 7.22
N SER A 202 6.06 -10.29 8.22
CA SER A 202 4.93 -9.51 8.74
C SER A 202 5.35 -8.16 9.32
N SER A 203 6.56 -8.05 9.88
CA SER A 203 7.14 -6.81 10.36
C SER A 203 7.37 -5.78 9.26
N SER A 204 7.84 -6.20 8.08
CA SER A 204 7.99 -5.34 6.91
C SER A 204 6.63 -4.80 6.45
N LEU A 205 5.58 -5.61 6.55
CA LEU A 205 4.22 -5.18 6.20
C LEU A 205 3.69 -4.13 7.18
N VAL A 206 3.80 -4.38 8.50
CA VAL A 206 3.39 -3.42 9.54
C VAL A 206 4.12 -2.07 9.41
N LEU A 207 5.39 -2.11 9.00
CA LEU A 207 6.22 -0.93 8.81
C LEU A 207 5.66 0.01 7.73
N VAL A 208 5.22 -0.53 6.58
CA VAL A 208 4.82 0.29 5.43
C VAL A 208 3.33 0.55 5.30
N THR A 209 2.48 -0.24 5.97
CA THR A 209 1.02 -0.18 5.76
C THR A 209 0.42 1.21 5.98
N PRO A 210 0.75 1.98 7.05
CA PRO A 210 0.20 3.32 7.24
C PRO A 210 0.55 4.28 6.09
N THR A 211 1.81 4.25 5.64
CA THR A 211 2.30 5.05 4.53
C THR A 211 1.64 4.64 3.22
N LEU A 212 1.47 3.33 2.99
CA LEU A 212 0.81 2.78 1.82
C LEU A 212 -0.65 3.28 1.70
N ILE A 213 -1.40 3.24 2.80
CA ILE A 213 -2.78 3.78 2.86
C ILE A 213 -2.79 5.27 2.52
N ALA A 214 -1.83 6.04 3.04
CA ALA A 214 -1.72 7.46 2.74
C ALA A 214 -1.49 7.70 1.25
N ILE A 215 -0.51 7.03 0.62
CA ILE A 215 -0.25 7.22 -0.81
C ILE A 215 -1.35 6.66 -1.72
N SER A 216 -2.17 5.72 -1.25
CA SER A 216 -3.33 5.24 -2.02
C SER A 216 -4.43 6.30 -2.20
N THR A 217 -4.45 7.38 -1.41
CA THR A 217 -5.49 8.42 -1.52
C THR A 217 -5.31 9.35 -2.72
N CYS A 218 -4.17 9.28 -3.42
CA CYS A 218 -3.80 10.24 -4.45
C CYS A 218 -3.50 9.51 -5.78
N PRO A 219 -4.13 9.89 -6.90
CA PRO A 219 -3.90 9.27 -8.22
C PRO A 219 -2.42 9.25 -8.63
N GLU A 220 -1.71 10.36 -8.46
CA GLU A 220 -0.32 10.50 -8.90
C GLU A 220 0.60 9.47 -8.23
N SER A 221 0.48 9.28 -6.92
CA SER A 221 1.24 8.25 -6.20
C SER A 221 0.76 6.84 -6.50
N ARG A 222 -0.54 6.63 -6.79
CA ARG A 222 -1.05 5.33 -7.25
C ARG A 222 -0.38 4.89 -8.55
N LEU A 223 -0.24 5.79 -9.52
CA LEU A 223 0.42 5.51 -10.80
C LEU A 223 1.89 5.13 -10.62
N ILE A 224 2.63 5.90 -9.81
CA ILE A 224 4.04 5.61 -9.51
C ILE A 224 4.19 4.27 -8.77
N PHE A 225 3.30 3.99 -7.80
CA PHE A 225 3.31 2.72 -7.06
C PHE A 225 2.98 1.52 -7.97
N ALA A 226 1.99 1.64 -8.84
CA ALA A 226 1.64 0.59 -9.80
C ALA A 226 2.80 0.30 -10.76
N THR A 227 3.44 1.34 -11.30
CA THR A 227 4.60 1.22 -12.20
C THR A 227 5.80 0.58 -11.51
N SER A 228 5.93 0.75 -10.19
CA SER A 228 6.96 0.12 -9.36
C SER A 228 6.67 -1.36 -9.02
N GLY A 229 5.67 -1.99 -9.65
CA GLY A 229 5.26 -3.37 -9.39
C GLY A 229 4.36 -3.54 -8.16
N GLY A 230 3.80 -2.44 -7.64
CA GLY A 230 2.97 -2.42 -6.43
C GLY A 230 1.84 -3.45 -6.42
N ILE A 231 1.16 -3.63 -7.56
CA ILE A 231 0.03 -4.57 -7.71
C ILE A 231 0.46 -6.01 -7.39
N GLY A 232 1.58 -6.47 -7.97
CA GLY A 232 2.08 -7.82 -7.71
C GLY A 232 2.54 -8.03 -6.28
N TYR A 233 3.15 -7.02 -5.65
CA TYR A 233 3.48 -7.10 -4.24
C TYR A 233 2.23 -7.26 -3.36
N LEU A 234 1.19 -6.45 -3.59
CA LEU A 234 -0.06 -6.54 -2.82
C LEU A 234 -0.77 -7.88 -3.05
N ALA A 235 -0.90 -8.31 -4.32
CA ALA A 235 -1.51 -9.59 -4.66
C ALA A 235 -0.80 -10.75 -3.94
N ARG A 236 0.54 -10.77 -3.95
CA ARG A 236 1.32 -11.80 -3.27
C ARG A 236 1.08 -11.85 -1.76
N HIS A 237 0.97 -10.69 -1.10
CA HIS A 237 0.69 -10.61 0.35
C HIS A 237 -0.75 -10.95 0.72
N LEU A 238 -1.69 -10.78 -0.22
CA LEU A 238 -3.10 -11.17 -0.05
C LEU A 238 -3.36 -12.65 -0.36
N ARG A 239 -2.48 -13.31 -1.12
CA ARG A 239 -2.66 -14.71 -1.54
C ARG A 239 -2.61 -15.64 -0.32
N ASN A 240 -3.76 -16.20 0.03
CA ASN A 240 -3.84 -17.28 1.01
C ASN A 240 -3.32 -18.57 0.38
N LYS A 241 -2.13 -19.04 0.79
CA LYS A 241 -1.72 -20.41 0.45
C LYS A 241 -2.60 -21.39 1.23
N THR A 242 -3.46 -22.12 0.55
CA THR A 242 -4.31 -23.21 1.07
C THR A 242 -3.49 -24.47 1.37
N ASN A 243 -2.30 -24.35 1.98
CA ASN A 243 -1.50 -25.52 2.32
C ASN A 243 -2.05 -26.17 3.61
N LYS A 244 -2.88 -27.20 3.46
CA LYS A 244 -3.29 -28.09 4.56
C LYS A 244 -2.10 -28.81 5.22
N SER A 245 -0.96 -28.95 4.56
CA SER A 245 0.23 -29.65 5.08
C SER A 245 1.17 -28.80 5.96
N ILE A 246 0.99 -27.46 6.01
CA ILE A 246 1.90 -26.54 6.77
C ILE A 246 1.15 -25.82 7.91
N GLU A 247 0.05 -26.39 8.41
CA GLU A 247 -0.74 -25.76 9.48
C GLU A 247 0.02 -25.64 10.82
N ASN A 248 1.09 -26.42 11.03
CA ASN A 248 1.80 -26.45 12.32
C ASN A 248 2.95 -25.44 12.46
N LYS A 249 3.45 -24.81 11.38
CA LYS A 249 4.52 -23.77 11.46
C LYS A 249 4.05 -22.36 11.05
N ALA A 250 2.92 -22.22 10.35
CA ALA A 250 2.48 -20.95 9.74
C ALA A 250 1.70 -19.99 10.66
N LYS A 251 1.39 -20.37 11.91
CA LYS A 251 0.58 -19.51 12.81
C LYS A 251 1.23 -18.15 13.16
N LYS A 252 2.55 -17.99 13.02
CA LYS A 252 3.24 -16.76 13.42
C LYS A 252 3.25 -15.63 12.37
N ASN A 253 2.91 -15.90 11.10
CA ASN A 253 3.07 -14.93 10.00
C ASN A 253 1.80 -14.63 9.19
N LYS A 254 0.60 -15.06 9.64
CA LYS A 254 -0.63 -14.72 8.91
C LYS A 254 -0.96 -13.23 9.08
N PRO A 255 -1.29 -12.50 7.99
CA PRO A 255 -1.74 -11.12 8.09
C PRO A 255 -3.01 -11.04 8.94
N THR A 256 -3.08 -10.03 9.80
CA THR A 256 -4.30 -9.74 10.56
C THR A 256 -5.43 -9.34 9.63
N VAL A 257 -6.68 -9.48 10.07
CA VAL A 257 -7.86 -9.01 9.32
C VAL A 257 -7.73 -7.53 8.94
N GLN A 258 -7.16 -6.71 9.83
CA GLN A 258 -6.94 -5.29 9.57
C GLN A 258 -5.95 -5.11 8.42
N GLN A 259 -4.83 -5.83 8.42
CA GLN A 259 -3.87 -5.78 7.32
C GLN A 259 -4.45 -6.28 6.00
N LEU A 260 -5.24 -7.36 6.02
CA LEU A 260 -5.95 -7.83 4.82
C LEU A 260 -6.87 -6.75 4.25
N TYR A 261 -7.63 -6.07 5.11
CA TYR A 261 -8.47 -4.94 4.71
C TYR A 261 -7.63 -3.81 4.10
N GLU A 262 -6.54 -3.41 4.75
CA GLU A 262 -5.70 -2.29 4.31
C GLU A 262 -5.00 -2.58 2.97
N LEU A 263 -4.45 -3.79 2.80
CA LEU A 263 -3.84 -4.20 1.53
C LEU A 263 -4.88 -4.32 0.41
N CYS A 264 -6.05 -4.89 0.72
CA CYS A 264 -7.15 -5.00 -0.23
C CYS A 264 -7.68 -3.62 -0.62
N PHE A 265 -7.74 -2.68 0.34
CA PHE A 265 -8.09 -1.28 0.09
C PHE A 265 -7.10 -0.63 -0.86
N CYS A 266 -5.78 -0.81 -0.64
CA CYS A 266 -4.78 -0.27 -1.54
C CYS A 266 -4.93 -0.85 -2.95
N LEU A 267 -5.17 -2.16 -3.07
CA LEU A 267 -5.41 -2.82 -4.36
C LEU A 267 -6.69 -2.30 -5.04
N TRP A 268 -7.79 -2.15 -4.28
CA TRP A 268 -9.03 -1.57 -4.75
C TRP A 268 -8.83 -0.16 -5.29
N THR A 269 -8.09 0.71 -4.60
CA THR A 269 -7.86 2.08 -5.10
C THR A 269 -7.13 2.11 -6.45
N LEU A 270 -6.27 1.12 -6.73
CA LEU A 270 -5.55 1.01 -8.00
C LEU A 270 -6.48 0.59 -9.16
N THR A 271 -7.62 -0.07 -8.88
CA THR A 271 -8.60 -0.44 -9.92
C THR A 271 -9.23 0.76 -10.61
N TYR A 272 -9.27 1.93 -9.95
CA TYR A 272 -9.78 3.16 -10.55
C TYR A 272 -8.89 3.70 -11.67
N GLU A 273 -7.60 3.35 -11.69
CA GLU A 273 -6.68 3.76 -12.74
C GLU A 273 -6.79 2.85 -13.97
N CYS A 274 -7.43 1.68 -13.86
CA CYS A 274 -7.49 0.68 -14.92
C CYS A 274 -8.12 1.23 -16.20
N ASN A 275 -9.18 2.04 -16.15
CA ASN A 275 -9.79 2.56 -17.38
C ASN A 275 -8.83 3.47 -18.18
N ASN A 276 -7.96 4.20 -17.49
CA ASN A 276 -7.12 5.24 -18.10
C ASN A 276 -5.70 4.75 -18.43
N ASP A 277 -5.24 3.65 -17.83
CA ASP A 277 -3.85 3.20 -17.95
C ASP A 277 -3.71 1.70 -18.35
N PRO A 278 -3.25 1.40 -19.58
CA PRO A 278 -3.05 0.02 -20.05
C PRO A 278 -1.92 -0.73 -19.32
N VAL A 279 -0.91 -0.04 -18.78
CA VAL A 279 0.17 -0.65 -18.02
C VAL A 279 -0.38 -1.21 -16.70
N ILE A 280 -1.27 -0.46 -16.07
CA ILE A 280 -1.96 -0.89 -14.85
C ILE A 280 -2.87 -2.08 -15.13
N ARG A 281 -3.68 -2.05 -16.20
CA ARG A 281 -4.49 -3.21 -16.62
C ARG A 281 -3.64 -4.45 -16.84
N SER A 282 -2.50 -4.28 -17.52
CA SER A 282 -1.55 -5.37 -17.74
C SER A 282 -0.95 -5.92 -16.43
N ALA A 283 -0.68 -5.06 -15.45
CA ALA A 283 -0.19 -5.49 -14.14
C ALA A 283 -1.24 -6.28 -13.35
N PHE A 284 -2.51 -5.87 -13.36
CA PHE A 284 -3.60 -6.65 -12.74
C PHE A 284 -3.72 -8.05 -13.34
N HIS A 285 -3.73 -8.15 -14.68
CA HIS A 285 -3.79 -9.41 -15.43
C HIS A 285 -2.57 -10.31 -15.16
N ARG A 286 -1.36 -9.74 -15.18
CA ARG A 286 -0.11 -10.51 -15.07
C ARG A 286 0.21 -10.95 -13.65
N ASP A 287 -0.07 -10.10 -12.65
CA ASP A 287 0.51 -10.27 -11.32
C ASP A 287 -0.42 -11.02 -10.33
N GLY A 288 -1.47 -11.69 -10.84
CA GLY A 288 -2.34 -12.57 -10.06
C GLY A 288 -3.21 -11.86 -9.02
N ALA A 289 -3.59 -10.61 -9.29
CA ALA A 289 -4.44 -9.82 -8.41
C ALA A 289 -5.84 -10.42 -8.28
N ILE A 290 -6.44 -10.88 -9.40
CA ILE A 290 -7.77 -11.48 -9.44
C ILE A 290 -7.81 -12.75 -8.58
N ASN A 291 -6.85 -13.67 -8.77
CA ASN A 291 -6.74 -14.89 -7.97
C ASN A 291 -6.67 -14.57 -6.46
N SER A 292 -5.84 -13.58 -6.10
CA SER A 292 -5.69 -13.17 -4.70
C SER A 292 -6.99 -12.60 -4.11
N LEU A 293 -7.71 -11.76 -4.86
CA LEU A 293 -9.01 -11.19 -4.46
C LEU A 293 -10.09 -12.27 -4.30
N VAL A 294 -10.22 -13.19 -5.27
CA VAL A 294 -11.19 -14.30 -5.20
C VAL A 294 -10.85 -15.25 -4.04
N GLY A 295 -9.56 -15.53 -3.81
CA GLY A 295 -9.10 -16.30 -2.65
C GLY A 295 -9.48 -15.69 -1.30
N LEU A 296 -9.51 -14.36 -1.18
CA LEU A 296 -10.01 -13.69 0.03
C LEU A 296 -11.49 -13.95 0.26
N LEU A 297 -12.30 -13.97 -0.81
CA LEU A 297 -13.73 -14.25 -0.74
C LEU A 297 -14.02 -15.66 -0.22
N TYR A 298 -13.24 -16.67 -0.64
CA TYR A 298 -13.33 -18.03 -0.11
C TYR A 298 -12.98 -18.11 1.38
N SER A 299 -11.92 -17.42 1.81
CA SER A 299 -11.55 -17.38 3.23
C SER A 299 -12.54 -16.60 4.09
N ALA A 300 -13.33 -15.72 3.47
CA ALA A 300 -14.41 -14.92 4.03
C ALA A 300 -14.11 -14.38 5.45
N PRO A 301 -13.02 -13.61 5.64
CA PRO A 301 -12.45 -13.36 6.97
C PRO A 301 -13.32 -12.43 7.83
N ARG A 302 -13.74 -11.28 7.28
CA ARG A 302 -14.70 -10.33 7.87
C ARG A 302 -15.41 -9.55 6.78
N GLU A 303 -16.62 -9.07 7.07
CA GLU A 303 -17.48 -8.32 6.16
C GLU A 303 -16.75 -7.15 5.48
N LYS A 304 -16.00 -6.34 6.24
CA LYS A 304 -15.21 -5.23 5.67
C LYS A 304 -14.19 -5.65 4.61
N VAL A 305 -13.58 -6.83 4.73
CA VAL A 305 -12.60 -7.32 3.75
C VAL A 305 -13.32 -7.83 2.51
N VAL A 306 -14.43 -8.56 2.70
CA VAL A 306 -15.29 -9.05 1.62
C VAL A 306 -15.84 -7.87 0.80
N ARG A 307 -16.33 -6.82 1.48
CA ARG A 307 -16.83 -5.58 0.88
C ARG A 307 -15.81 -4.96 -0.09
N VAL A 308 -14.57 -4.79 0.34
CA VAL A 308 -13.53 -4.16 -0.47
C VAL A 308 -13.01 -5.09 -1.58
N ALA A 309 -12.93 -6.40 -1.32
CA ALA A 309 -12.53 -7.36 -2.35
C ALA A 309 -13.58 -7.44 -3.48
N LEU A 310 -14.88 -7.45 -3.14
CA LEU A 310 -15.97 -7.37 -4.11
C LEU A 310 -15.94 -6.05 -4.88
N ALA A 311 -15.72 -4.92 -4.21
CA ALA A 311 -15.61 -3.62 -4.88
C ALA A 311 -14.46 -3.58 -5.92
N ALA A 312 -13.32 -4.19 -5.58
CA ALA A 312 -12.18 -4.31 -6.51
C ALA A 312 -12.52 -5.20 -7.71
N LEU A 313 -13.11 -6.38 -7.47
CA LEU A 313 -13.53 -7.28 -8.54
C LEU A 313 -14.61 -6.65 -9.41
N TYR A 314 -15.56 -5.93 -8.82
CA TYR A 314 -16.58 -5.18 -9.54
C TYR A 314 -15.96 -4.15 -10.48
N ASN A 315 -15.06 -3.29 -9.98
CA ASN A 315 -14.37 -2.28 -10.79
C ASN A 315 -13.60 -2.91 -11.96
N LEU A 316 -12.95 -4.05 -11.74
CA LEU A 316 -12.26 -4.80 -12.81
C LEU A 316 -13.25 -5.39 -13.81
N ALA A 317 -14.37 -5.96 -13.36
CA ALA A 317 -15.40 -6.55 -14.22
C ALA A 317 -16.07 -5.52 -15.15
N ILE A 318 -16.25 -4.28 -14.68
CA ILE A 318 -16.81 -3.19 -15.48
C ILE A 318 -15.73 -2.33 -16.17
N CYS A 319 -14.48 -2.78 -16.19
CA CYS A 319 -13.39 -2.02 -16.77
C CYS A 319 -13.59 -1.85 -18.28
N GLU A 320 -13.86 -0.60 -18.68
CA GLU A 320 -13.96 -0.22 -20.08
C GLU A 320 -12.56 0.18 -20.56
N ALA A 321 -11.97 -0.59 -21.45
CA ALA A 321 -10.68 -0.27 -22.05
C ALA A 321 -10.77 0.86 -23.10
N ASN A 322 -11.68 1.81 -22.90
CA ASN A 322 -11.95 2.90 -23.81
C ASN A 322 -10.72 3.81 -23.93
N SER A 323 -10.31 4.07 -25.19
CA SER A 323 -9.44 5.16 -25.69
C SER A 323 -8.04 4.82 -26.23
N TYR A 324 -7.61 3.56 -26.28
CA TYR A 324 -6.34 3.23 -26.97
C TYR A 324 -6.48 1.95 -27.80
N PRO A 325 -6.73 2.04 -29.12
CA PRO A 325 -6.50 0.91 -30.00
C PRO A 325 -5.02 0.56 -29.88
N ASP A 326 -4.74 -0.67 -29.45
CA ASP A 326 -3.37 -1.18 -29.35
C ASP A 326 -2.70 -1.01 -30.71
N SER A 327 -1.73 -0.10 -30.80
CA SER A 327 -1.01 0.20 -32.04
C SER A 327 -0.18 -0.99 -32.56
N GLN A 328 -0.18 -2.11 -31.84
CA GLN A 328 0.54 -3.34 -32.17
C GLN A 328 -0.37 -4.59 -32.29
N GLY A 329 -1.70 -4.44 -32.27
CA GLY A 329 -2.63 -5.56 -32.46
C GLY A 329 -2.62 -6.61 -31.34
N LYS A 330 -2.09 -6.29 -30.15
CA LYS A 330 -2.25 -7.15 -28.96
C LYS A 330 -3.71 -7.07 -28.47
N LYS A 331 -4.18 -8.15 -27.83
CA LYS A 331 -5.51 -8.19 -27.20
C LYS A 331 -5.55 -7.09 -26.13
N VAL A 332 -6.48 -6.16 -26.29
CA VAL A 332 -6.78 -5.12 -25.30
C VAL A 332 -7.26 -5.82 -24.03
N ILE A 333 -6.61 -5.59 -22.90
CA ILE A 333 -7.04 -6.08 -21.59
C ILE A 333 -8.21 -5.19 -21.14
N ASP A 334 -9.40 -5.79 -21.03
CA ASP A 334 -10.66 -5.16 -20.66
C ASP A 334 -11.42 -5.99 -19.60
N GLY A 335 -12.63 -5.56 -19.24
CA GLY A 335 -13.48 -6.27 -18.28
C GLY A 335 -13.76 -7.73 -18.64
N ASN A 336 -13.86 -8.08 -19.93
CA ASN A 336 -14.11 -9.46 -20.35
C ASN A 336 -12.91 -10.37 -20.03
N ILE A 337 -11.69 -9.88 -20.20
CA ILE A 337 -10.48 -10.63 -19.79
C ILE A 337 -10.46 -10.83 -18.28
N PHE A 338 -10.78 -9.81 -17.49
CA PHE A 338 -10.86 -9.96 -16.04
C PHE A 338 -11.98 -10.90 -15.59
N LEU A 339 -13.14 -10.91 -16.28
CA LEU A 339 -14.22 -11.87 -16.04
C LEU A 339 -13.78 -13.30 -16.38
N ASN A 340 -13.02 -13.51 -17.47
CA ASN A 340 -12.44 -14.82 -17.80
C ASN A 340 -11.47 -15.30 -16.70
N GLU A 341 -10.62 -14.42 -16.17
CA GLU A 341 -9.75 -14.76 -15.04
C GLU A 341 -10.54 -15.11 -13.77
N MET A 342 -11.61 -14.36 -13.46
CA MET A 342 -12.49 -14.66 -12.34
C MET A 342 -13.16 -16.04 -12.52
N MET A 343 -13.57 -16.39 -13.73
CA MET A 343 -14.08 -17.74 -14.05
C MET A 343 -13.03 -18.81 -13.79
N GLY A 344 -11.79 -18.62 -14.24
CA GLY A 344 -10.68 -19.53 -13.95
C GLY A 344 -10.39 -19.67 -12.45
N CYS A 345 -10.62 -18.61 -11.66
CA CYS A 345 -10.53 -18.64 -10.20
C CYS A 345 -11.79 -19.19 -9.50
N HIS A 346 -12.72 -19.81 -10.24
CA HIS A 346 -13.97 -20.38 -9.74
C HIS A 346 -14.88 -19.36 -9.02
N MET A 347 -14.87 -18.09 -9.44
CA MET A 347 -15.63 -17.02 -8.76
C MET A 347 -17.13 -17.33 -8.63
N MET A 348 -17.72 -18.09 -9.56
CA MET A 348 -19.13 -18.54 -9.46
C MET A 348 -19.41 -19.32 -8.17
N LYS A 349 -18.51 -20.21 -7.76
CA LYS A 349 -18.64 -20.97 -6.51
C LYS A 349 -18.46 -20.07 -5.28
N ALA A 350 -17.51 -19.11 -5.35
CA ALA A 350 -17.34 -18.12 -4.29
C ALA A 350 -18.63 -17.30 -4.08
N ILE A 351 -19.29 -16.88 -5.17
CA ILE A 351 -20.56 -16.15 -5.11
C ILE A 351 -21.65 -17.00 -4.44
N GLU A 352 -21.80 -18.27 -4.79
CA GLU A 352 -22.78 -19.16 -4.16
C GLU A 352 -22.54 -19.30 -2.65
N LEU A 353 -21.28 -19.49 -2.24
CA LEU A 353 -20.89 -19.55 -0.82
C LEU A 353 -21.22 -18.25 -0.08
N LEU A 354 -21.00 -17.10 -0.70
CA LEU A 354 -21.29 -15.80 -0.10
C LEU A 354 -22.80 -15.52 -0.06
N ARG A 355 -23.57 -15.89 -1.09
CA ARG A 355 -25.03 -15.70 -1.14
C ARG A 355 -25.79 -16.51 -0.10
N ASN A 356 -25.22 -17.63 0.36
CA ASN A 356 -25.79 -18.44 1.43
C ASN A 356 -25.62 -17.81 2.82
N ARG A 357 -24.90 -16.69 2.94
CA ARG A 357 -24.71 -15.94 4.19
C ARG A 357 -25.63 -14.73 4.24
N GLN A 358 -25.95 -14.29 5.46
CA GLN A 358 -26.64 -13.02 5.68
C GLN A 358 -25.62 -11.89 5.74
N TRP A 359 -25.81 -10.86 4.92
CA TRP A 359 -25.00 -9.66 4.87
C TRP A 359 -25.81 -8.45 5.33
N SER A 360 -25.17 -7.58 6.11
CA SER A 360 -25.80 -6.35 6.60
C SER A 360 -25.50 -5.15 5.69
N ASP A 361 -24.33 -5.18 5.04
CA ASP A 361 -23.89 -4.18 4.08
C ASP A 361 -24.63 -4.34 2.72
N PRO A 362 -25.43 -3.34 2.29
CA PRO A 362 -26.19 -3.42 1.04
C PRO A 362 -25.30 -3.47 -0.20
N ASP A 363 -24.09 -2.90 -0.13
CA ASP A 363 -23.20 -2.84 -1.27
C ASP A 363 -22.60 -4.23 -1.56
N ILE A 364 -22.40 -5.07 -0.54
CA ILE A 364 -21.98 -6.47 -0.75
C ILE A 364 -23.03 -7.21 -1.59
N ILE A 365 -24.31 -7.03 -1.25
CA ILE A 365 -25.42 -7.68 -1.92
C ILE A 365 -25.50 -7.20 -3.38
N GLN A 366 -25.36 -5.90 -3.59
CA GLN A 366 -25.37 -5.29 -4.92
C GLN A 366 -24.19 -5.77 -5.78
N ASP A 367 -22.96 -5.69 -5.26
CA ASP A 367 -21.76 -6.10 -5.98
C ASP A 367 -21.82 -7.59 -6.35
N LEU A 368 -22.30 -8.45 -5.43
CA LEU A 368 -22.50 -9.88 -5.71
C LEU A 368 -23.47 -10.12 -6.86
N GLU A 369 -24.61 -9.44 -6.87
CA GLU A 369 -25.62 -9.65 -7.92
C GLU A 369 -25.12 -9.16 -9.28
N ILE A 370 -24.44 -8.01 -9.33
CA ILE A 370 -23.90 -7.49 -10.59
C ILE A 370 -22.76 -8.37 -11.12
N ILE A 371 -21.79 -8.73 -10.28
CA ILE A 371 -20.68 -9.60 -10.71
C ILE A 371 -21.23 -10.95 -11.18
N HIS A 372 -22.21 -11.52 -10.48
CA HIS A 372 -22.85 -12.77 -10.87
C HIS A 372 -23.55 -12.68 -12.24
N LYS A 373 -24.25 -11.57 -12.50
CA LYS A 373 -24.87 -11.31 -13.80
C LYS A 373 -23.81 -11.22 -14.90
N LEU A 374 -22.76 -10.43 -14.70
CA LEU A 374 -21.68 -10.26 -15.68
C LEU A 374 -20.95 -11.57 -15.97
N LEU A 375 -20.64 -12.37 -14.95
CA LEU A 375 -20.02 -13.69 -15.12
C LEU A 375 -20.93 -14.64 -15.90
N LYS A 376 -22.24 -14.65 -15.63
CA LYS A 376 -23.20 -15.47 -16.38
C LYS A 376 -23.33 -15.07 -17.84
N GLU A 377 -23.28 -13.78 -18.13
CA GLU A 377 -23.30 -13.26 -19.50
C GLU A 377 -22.01 -13.64 -20.23
N ASN A 378 -20.85 -13.35 -19.61
CA ASN A 378 -19.55 -13.69 -20.17
C ASN A 378 -19.37 -15.21 -20.39
N TYR A 379 -19.80 -16.04 -19.45
CA TYR A 379 -19.71 -17.50 -19.56
C TYR A 379 -20.45 -18.08 -20.77
N LYS A 380 -21.55 -17.46 -21.20
CA LYS A 380 -22.30 -17.91 -22.39
C LYS A 380 -21.51 -17.70 -23.69
N GLU A 381 -20.64 -16.71 -23.70
CA GLU A 381 -19.81 -16.34 -24.85
C GLU A 381 -18.48 -17.12 -24.86
N MET A 382 -18.08 -17.73 -23.74
CA MET A 382 -16.85 -18.52 -23.65
C MET A 382 -16.99 -19.91 -24.28
N SER A 383 -16.01 -20.29 -25.09
CA SER A 383 -15.84 -21.67 -25.53
C SER A 383 -15.34 -22.58 -24.39
N ARG A 384 -15.59 -23.89 -24.52
CA ARG A 384 -15.03 -24.89 -23.59
C ARG A 384 -13.51 -24.83 -23.49
N TRP A 385 -12.85 -24.46 -24.58
CA TRP A 385 -11.40 -24.27 -24.61
C TRP A 385 -10.97 -23.05 -23.78
N GLU A 386 -11.66 -21.92 -23.91
CA GLU A 386 -11.34 -20.70 -23.15
C GLU A 386 -11.57 -20.88 -21.65
N ILE A 387 -12.58 -21.66 -21.26
CA ILE A 387 -12.80 -22.01 -19.85
C ILE A 387 -11.62 -22.83 -19.32
N TYR A 388 -11.22 -23.88 -20.04
CA TYR A 388 -10.05 -24.69 -19.67
C TYR A 388 -8.77 -23.85 -19.62
N GLN A 389 -8.56 -22.97 -20.62
CA GLN A 389 -7.40 -22.09 -20.64
C GLN A 389 -7.38 -21.17 -19.41
N ALA A 390 -8.52 -20.59 -19.02
CA ALA A 390 -8.62 -19.73 -17.85
C ALA A 390 -8.34 -20.49 -16.54
N GLU A 391 -8.81 -21.73 -16.40
CA GLU A 391 -8.50 -22.61 -15.25
C GLU A 391 -6.99 -22.82 -15.12
N VAL A 392 -6.33 -23.21 -16.22
CA VAL A 392 -4.88 -23.43 -16.26
C VAL A 392 -4.10 -22.13 -15.99
N GLU A 393 -4.51 -21.01 -16.60
CA GLU A 393 -3.86 -19.71 -16.40
C GLU A 393 -3.99 -19.19 -14.96
N SER A 394 -5.11 -19.48 -14.30
CA SER A 394 -5.30 -19.12 -12.89
C SER A 394 -4.51 -20.00 -11.91
N GLY A 395 -4.13 -21.22 -12.34
CA GLY A 395 -3.53 -22.25 -11.50
C GLY A 395 -4.51 -23.01 -10.61
N ASN A 396 -5.83 -22.79 -10.76
CA ASN A 396 -6.87 -23.44 -9.96
C ASN A 396 -7.56 -24.56 -10.79
N LEU A 397 -6.81 -25.58 -11.18
CA LEU A 397 -7.38 -26.69 -11.96
C LEU A 397 -8.37 -27.50 -11.11
N GLU A 398 -9.42 -27.99 -11.74
CA GLU A 398 -10.41 -28.85 -11.09
C GLU A 398 -10.89 -29.96 -12.03
N TRP A 399 -10.96 -31.18 -11.52
CA TRP A 399 -11.48 -32.33 -12.24
C TRP A 399 -12.89 -32.08 -12.79
N SER A 400 -13.00 -32.11 -14.12
CA SER A 400 -14.24 -31.83 -14.84
C SER A 400 -14.24 -32.52 -16.20
N ILE A 401 -15.34 -32.39 -16.95
CA ILE A 401 -15.42 -32.86 -18.35
C ILE A 401 -14.37 -32.22 -19.26
N LEU A 402 -13.82 -31.07 -18.88
CA LEU A 402 -12.73 -30.38 -19.60
C LEU A 402 -11.37 -31.09 -19.42
N HIS A 403 -11.27 -32.03 -18.48
CA HIS A 403 -10.07 -32.83 -18.22
C HIS A 403 -10.23 -34.26 -18.76
N SER A 404 -11.11 -34.46 -19.74
CA SER A 404 -11.38 -35.77 -20.36
C SER A 404 -10.54 -36.00 -21.61
N GLU A 405 -10.30 -37.28 -21.93
CA GLU A 405 -9.62 -37.66 -23.18
C GLU A 405 -10.32 -37.07 -24.43
N LEU A 406 -11.66 -37.06 -24.45
CA LEU A 406 -12.44 -36.51 -25.55
C LEU A 406 -12.19 -35.00 -25.73
N PHE A 407 -12.11 -34.26 -24.62
CA PHE A 407 -11.77 -32.84 -24.67
C PHE A 407 -10.36 -32.62 -25.22
N PHE A 408 -9.36 -33.35 -24.71
CA PHE A 408 -7.98 -33.18 -25.17
C PHE A 408 -7.80 -33.55 -26.64
N ARG A 409 -8.41 -34.65 -27.10
CA ARG A 409 -8.40 -35.02 -28.53
C ARG A 409 -9.00 -33.93 -29.41
N ALA A 410 -10.09 -33.29 -28.97
CA ALA A 410 -10.74 -32.23 -29.73
C ALA A 410 -9.93 -30.92 -29.78
N ASN A 411 -9.10 -30.66 -28.77
CA ASN A 411 -8.40 -29.37 -28.61
C ASN A 411 -6.88 -29.46 -28.71
N VAL A 412 -6.31 -30.61 -29.08
CA VAL A 412 -4.85 -30.86 -29.08
C VAL A 412 -4.05 -29.77 -29.81
N LYS A 413 -4.55 -29.27 -30.95
CA LYS A 413 -3.88 -28.22 -31.73
C LYS A 413 -3.82 -26.86 -31.02
N GLN A 414 -4.77 -26.60 -30.13
CA GLN A 414 -4.81 -25.33 -29.40
C GLN A 414 -3.64 -25.20 -28.40
N PHE A 415 -3.05 -26.32 -27.95
CA PHE A 415 -1.87 -26.33 -27.09
C PHE A 415 -0.60 -25.82 -27.77
N GLU A 416 -0.55 -25.80 -29.11
CA GLU A 416 0.57 -25.22 -29.86
C GLU A 416 0.68 -23.70 -29.62
N GLY A 417 -0.44 -23.05 -29.28
CA GLY A 417 -0.49 -21.62 -29.00
C GLY A 417 -0.31 -20.76 -30.25
N LYS A 418 -0.12 -19.44 -30.06
CA LYS A 418 0.14 -18.53 -31.18
C LYS A 418 1.61 -18.65 -31.59
N ALA A 419 1.88 -18.77 -32.88
CA ALA A 419 3.23 -18.92 -33.41
C ALA A 419 4.03 -20.10 -32.82
N ASN A 420 3.34 -21.19 -32.44
CA ASN A 420 3.95 -22.41 -31.87
C ASN A 420 4.78 -22.15 -30.60
N ASP A 421 4.30 -21.27 -29.72
CA ASP A 421 4.98 -20.91 -28.47
C ASP A 421 4.79 -21.93 -27.34
N PHE A 422 3.81 -22.83 -27.46
CA PHE A 422 3.43 -23.83 -26.47
C PHE A 422 3.22 -23.25 -25.07
N ARG A 423 2.72 -22.01 -24.97
CA ARG A 423 2.60 -21.27 -23.70
C ARG A 423 1.81 -22.05 -22.64
N LEU A 424 0.64 -22.57 -23.03
CA LEU A 424 -0.25 -23.27 -22.08
C LEU A 424 0.39 -24.58 -21.58
N LEU A 425 1.09 -25.30 -22.45
CA LEU A 425 1.81 -26.52 -22.07
C LEU A 425 2.98 -26.22 -21.11
N LYS A 426 3.72 -25.14 -21.36
CA LYS A 426 4.79 -24.68 -20.45
C LYS A 426 4.22 -24.32 -19.07
N LEU A 427 3.04 -23.72 -19.02
CA LEU A 427 2.37 -23.40 -17.77
C LEU A 427 1.92 -24.67 -17.02
N LEU A 428 1.33 -25.64 -17.73
CA LEU A 428 0.99 -26.94 -17.15
C LEU A 428 2.22 -27.67 -16.59
N LEU A 429 3.35 -27.65 -17.29
CA LEU A 429 4.60 -28.23 -16.79
C LEU A 429 5.08 -27.55 -15.51
N MET A 430 4.95 -26.23 -15.42
CA MET A 430 5.27 -25.47 -14.20
C MET A 430 4.34 -25.87 -13.04
N LEU A 431 3.04 -25.99 -13.29
CA LEU A 431 2.05 -26.37 -12.29
C LEU A 431 2.24 -27.82 -11.81
N ALA A 432 2.51 -28.75 -12.73
CA ALA A 432 2.82 -30.15 -12.42
C ALA A 432 4.14 -30.32 -11.66
N SER A 433 5.07 -29.37 -11.83
CA SER A 433 6.33 -29.34 -11.06
C SER A 433 6.17 -28.62 -9.71
N SER A 434 4.96 -28.19 -9.34
CA SER A 434 4.70 -27.48 -8.09
C SER A 434 4.50 -28.46 -6.93
N ASP A 435 4.83 -28.02 -5.71
CA ASP A 435 4.66 -28.81 -4.47
C ASP A 435 3.18 -28.92 -4.01
N ASP A 436 2.22 -28.42 -4.79
CA ASP A 436 0.79 -28.47 -4.45
C ASP A 436 0.20 -29.81 -4.94
N GLU A 437 0.01 -30.75 -4.01
CA GLU A 437 -0.48 -32.10 -4.32
C GLU A 437 -1.84 -32.10 -5.02
N ASP A 438 -2.73 -31.12 -4.77
CA ASP A 438 -4.05 -31.05 -5.40
C ASP A 438 -3.98 -30.53 -6.85
N VAL A 439 -2.94 -29.76 -7.19
CA VAL A 439 -2.70 -29.21 -8.54
C VAL A 439 -1.78 -30.11 -9.37
N ALA A 440 -0.87 -30.84 -8.71
CA ALA A 440 0.09 -31.74 -9.34
C ALA A 440 -0.45 -33.15 -9.60
N ALA A 441 -1.47 -33.60 -8.85
CA ALA A 441 -2.15 -34.89 -9.02
C ALA A 441 -3.24 -34.82 -10.10
#